data_AF-A0A961DFK1-F1
#
_entry.id   AF-A0A961DFK1-F1
#
_cell.length_a   1.000
_cell.length_b   1.000
_cell.length_c   1.000
_cell.angle_alpha   90.00
_cell.angle_beta   90.00
_cell.angle_gamma   90.00
#
_symmetry.space_group_name_H-M   'P 1'
#
loop_
_entity.id
_entity.type
_entity.pdbx_description
1 polymer ?
#
loop_
_entity_poly.entity_id
_entity_poly.type
_entity_poly.pdbx_seq_one_letter_code
_entity_poly.pdbx_strand_id
1 'polypeptide(L)'
;MKRQIAITVALLALLALVLWLVPDASAAPSGGNDVGHNIGSLLRHYAGQIYGGIIAIVGLIFLLNRRYTDLALFFLAAVLVAWLVFSPDQVADAARGIGDQILP
;
A
#
# COMPACT_ATOMS: atom_id res chain seq x y z
N MET A 1 -11.12 8.64 30.45
CA MET A 1 -11.58 8.15 29.13
C MET A 1 -10.65 8.54 27.97
N LYS A 2 -10.44 9.83 27.67
CA LYS A 2 -9.60 10.27 26.51
C LYS A 2 -8.17 9.70 26.49
N ARG A 3 -7.54 9.56 27.66
CA ARG A 3 -6.17 9.05 27.80
C ARG A 3 -6.06 7.55 27.57
N GLN A 4 -7.09 6.77 27.91
CA GLN A 4 -7.10 5.32 27.66
C GLN A 4 -7.27 5.01 26.17
N ILE A 5 -8.10 5.78 25.47
CA ILE A 5 -8.29 5.68 24.00
C ILE A 5 -6.97 5.99 23.27
N ALA A 6 -6.26 7.04 23.68
CA ALA A 6 -4.96 7.39 23.09
C ALA A 6 -3.93 6.26 23.26
N ILE A 7 -3.91 5.61 24.43
CA ILE A 7 -3.00 4.49 24.71
C ILE A 7 -3.37 3.26 23.88
N THR A 8 -4.66 2.95 23.73
CA THR A 8 -5.10 1.80 22.90
C THR A 8 -4.78 2.02 21.43
N VAL A 9 -4.99 3.23 20.91
CA VAL A 9 -4.64 3.58 19.53
C VAL A 9 -3.13 3.52 19.32
N ALA A 10 -2.33 4.01 20.26
CA ALA A 10 -0.87 3.93 20.18
C ALA A 10 -0.38 2.46 20.19
N LEU A 11 -0.96 1.61 21.04
CA LEU A 11 -0.64 0.18 21.09
C LEU A 11 -1.02 -0.55 19.80
N LEU A 12 -2.18 -0.23 19.21
CA LEU A 12 -2.60 -0.81 17.93
C LEU A 12 -1.71 -0.36 16.77
N ALA A 13 -1.31 0.91 16.75
CA ALA A 13 -0.36 1.42 15.76
C ALA A 13 1.02 0.76 15.89
N LEU A 14 1.47 0.53 17.13
CA LEU A 14 2.74 -0.13 17.42
C LEU A 14 2.70 -1.62 17.05
N LEU A 15 1.58 -2.30 17.32
CA LEU A 15 1.36 -3.69 16.91
C LEU A 15 1.33 -3.83 15.38
N ALA A 16 0.65 -2.91 14.69
CA ALA A 16 0.61 -2.88 13.23
C ALA A 16 2.01 -2.62 12.63
N LEU A 17 2.79 -1.73 13.24
CA LEU A 17 4.18 -1.46 12.85
C LEU A 17 5.06 -2.70 13.03
N VAL A 18 4.91 -3.43 14.14
CA VAL A 18 5.64 -4.68 14.41
C VAL A 18 5.27 -5.76 13.41
N LEU A 19 3.98 -5.97 13.14
CA LEU A 19 3.49 -6.93 12.14
C LEU A 19 3.98 -6.59 10.73
N TRP A 20 4.13 -5.31 10.42
CA TRP A 20 4.63 -4.85 9.13
C TRP A 20 6.16 -4.99 8.99
N LEU A 21 6.91 -4.89 10.09
CA LEU A 21 8.36 -5.04 10.10
C LEU A 21 8.84 -6.50 10.14
N VAL A 22 7.98 -7.48 10.43
CA VAL A 22 8.34 -8.90 10.32
C VAL A 22 8.45 -9.21 8.82
N PRO A 23 9.67 -9.35 8.27
CA PRO A 23 9.80 -9.75 6.88
C PRO A 23 9.32 -11.19 6.76
N ASP A 24 8.74 -11.54 5.62
CA ASP A 24 8.55 -12.92 5.19
C ASP A 24 9.93 -13.61 5.04
N ALA A 25 10.59 -13.92 6.15
CA ALA A 25 11.83 -14.67 6.21
C ALA A 25 11.68 -16.13 5.74
N SER A 26 10.52 -16.49 5.18
CA SER A 26 10.17 -17.83 4.70
C SER A 26 9.89 -17.91 3.19
N ALA A 27 9.91 -16.80 2.45
CA ALA A 27 9.77 -16.83 1.00
C ALA A 27 11.12 -16.65 0.31
N ALA A 28 11.97 -17.68 0.38
CA ALA A 28 13.06 -17.87 -0.57
C ALA A 28 12.61 -18.91 -1.62
N PRO A 29 12.12 -18.49 -2.81
CA PRO A 29 12.02 -19.40 -3.94
C PRO A 29 13.36 -19.44 -4.65
N SER A 30 14.03 -20.58 -4.51
CA SER A 30 15.05 -21.05 -5.44
C SER A 30 14.41 -21.30 -6.81
N GLY A 31 14.81 -20.60 -7.86
CA GLY A 31 14.34 -20.89 -9.23
C GLY A 31 14.61 -19.78 -10.25
N GLY A 32 15.25 -20.12 -11.37
CA GLY A 32 15.86 -19.18 -12.32
C GLY A 32 14.94 -18.53 -13.37
N ASN A 33 15.49 -17.44 -13.93
CA ASN A 33 15.28 -16.86 -15.27
C ASN A 33 13.98 -16.09 -15.59
N ASP A 34 13.43 -15.35 -14.63
CA ASP A 34 12.44 -14.31 -14.93
C ASP A 34 12.75 -13.01 -14.20
N VAL A 35 13.90 -12.41 -14.54
CA VAL A 35 14.45 -11.22 -13.85
C VAL A 35 13.45 -10.06 -13.87
N GLY A 36 12.71 -9.88 -14.98
CA GLY A 36 11.69 -8.83 -15.09
C GLY A 36 10.53 -9.03 -14.11
N HIS A 37 10.02 -10.25 -13.98
CA HIS A 37 8.96 -10.57 -13.02
C HIS A 37 9.45 -10.42 -11.58
N ASN A 38 10.67 -10.88 -11.28
CA ASN A 38 11.27 -10.78 -9.95
C ASN A 38 11.51 -9.32 -9.53
N ILE A 39 12.13 -8.51 -10.39
CA ILE A 39 12.36 -7.09 -10.13
C ILE A 39 11.04 -6.34 -10.03
N GLY A 40 10.08 -6.61 -10.92
CA GLY A 40 8.76 -5.99 -10.87
C GLY A 40 8.00 -6.31 -9.58
N SER A 41 8.07 -7.56 -9.11
CA SER A 41 7.47 -7.99 -7.84
C SER A 41 8.13 -7.30 -6.64
N LEU A 42 9.47 -7.26 -6.59
CA LEU A 42 10.23 -6.59 -5.54
C LEU A 42 9.92 -5.09 -5.50
N LEU A 43 9.94 -4.42 -6.65
CA LEU A 43 9.62 -2.98 -6.76
C LEU A 43 8.19 -2.70 -6.31
N ARG A 44 7.21 -3.53 -6.71
CA ARG A 44 5.82 -3.38 -6.26
C ARG A 44 5.70 -3.57 -4.75
N HIS A 45 6.42 -4.54 -4.18
CA HIS A 45 6.44 -4.78 -2.75
C HIS A 45 6.97 -3.56 -1.98
N TYR A 46 8.16 -3.06 -2.34
CA TYR A 46 8.75 -1.89 -1.69
C TYR A 46 7.94 -0.61 -1.94
N ALA A 47 7.38 -0.43 -3.14
CA ALA A 47 6.48 0.69 -3.43
C ALA A 47 5.24 0.65 -2.54
N GLY A 48 4.64 -0.53 -2.34
CA GLY A 48 3.52 -0.72 -1.42
C GLY A 48 3.89 -0.40 0.03
N GLN A 49 5.08 -0.82 0.47
CA GLN A 49 5.60 -0.49 1.80
C GLN A 49 5.79 1.02 1.98
N ILE A 50 6.53 1.69 1.09
CA ILE A 50 6.79 3.13 1.18
C ILE A 50 5.47 3.92 1.15
N TYR A 51 4.58 3.55 0.23
CA TYR A 51 3.28 4.19 0.08
C TYR A 51 2.41 4.03 1.33
N GLY A 52 2.28 2.81 1.86
CA GLY A 52 1.56 2.53 3.10
C GLY A 52 2.16 3.26 4.30
N GLY A 53 3.48 3.34 4.39
CA GLY A 53 4.19 4.08 5.43
C GLY A 53 3.88 5.57 5.42
N ILE A 54 3.89 6.21 4.25
CA ILE A 54 3.54 7.63 4.11
C ILE A 54 2.09 7.87 4.55
N ILE A 55 1.15 7.01 4.13
CA ILE A 55 -0.25 7.10 4.54
C ILE A 55 -0.38 6.97 6.06
N ALA A 56 0.32 6.02 6.67
CA ALA A 56 0.27 5.81 8.10
C ALA A 56 0.78 7.05 8.87
N ILE A 57 1.90 7.64 8.45
CA ILE A 57 2.47 8.83 9.09
C ILE A 57 1.54 10.03 8.94
N VAL A 58 1.09 10.33 7.72
CA VAL A 58 0.21 11.48 7.45
C VAL A 58 -1.14 11.29 8.13
N GLY A 59 -1.69 10.09 8.09
CA GLY A 59 -2.92 9.72 8.81
C GLY A 59 -2.78 9.91 10.31
N LEU A 60 -1.66 9.50 10.90
CA LEU A 60 -1.38 9.72 12.32
C LEU A 60 -1.32 11.21 12.66
N ILE A 61 -0.71 12.04 11.81
CA ILE A 61 -0.67 13.51 12.01
C ILE A 61 -2.08 14.09 12.06
N PHE A 62 -2.95 13.74 11.12
CA PHE A 62 -4.34 14.19 11.15
C PHE A 62 -5.11 13.67 12.37
N LEU A 63 -4.87 12.42 12.76
CA LEU A 63 -5.48 11.79 13.91
C LEU A 63 -5.09 12.50 15.23
N LEU A 64 -3.81 12.79 15.42
CA LEU A 64 -3.29 13.51 16.60
C LEU A 64 -3.85 14.94 16.68
N ASN A 65 -4.04 15.58 15.53
CA ASN A 65 -4.65 16.91 15.44
C ASN A 65 -6.18 16.91 15.54
N ARG A 66 -6.81 15.74 15.73
CA ARG A 66 -8.28 15.56 15.75
C ARG A 66 -9.00 16.07 14.50
N ARG A 67 -8.32 16.09 13.36
CA ARG A 67 -8.88 16.51 12.06
C ARG A 67 -9.54 15.32 11.35
N TYR A 68 -10.62 14.79 11.93
CA TYR A 68 -11.23 13.54 11.47
C TYR A 68 -11.82 13.62 10.05
N THR A 69 -12.39 14.76 9.65
CA THR A 69 -12.91 14.94 8.29
C THR A 69 -11.79 14.91 7.25
N ASP A 70 -10.69 15.61 7.53
CA ASP A 70 -9.53 15.65 6.64
C ASP A 70 -8.83 14.28 6.58
N LEU A 71 -8.77 13.57 7.71
CA LEU A 71 -8.28 12.20 7.78
C LEU A 71 -9.09 11.26 6.86
N ALA A 72 -10.42 11.35 6.92
CA ALA A 72 -11.30 10.52 6.10
C ALA A 72 -11.15 10.82 4.60
N LEU A 73 -11.09 12.10 4.22
CA LEU A 73 -10.83 12.52 2.85
C LEU A 73 -9.45 12.07 2.36
N PHE A 74 -8.43 12.19 3.21
CA PHE A 74 -7.09 11.72 2.90
C PHE A 74 -7.05 10.22 2.64
N PHE A 75 -7.66 9.41 3.51
CA PHE A 75 -7.73 7.96 3.31
C PHE A 75 -8.53 7.58 2.07
N LEU A 76 -9.64 8.27 1.78
CA LEU A 76 -10.41 8.04 0.55
C LEU A 76 -9.54 8.30 -0.69
N ALA A 77 -8.88 9.45 -0.74
CA ALA A 77 -7.97 9.78 -1.84
C ALA A 77 -6.81 8.79 -1.95
N ALA A 78 -6.22 8.39 -0.83
CA ALA A 78 -5.16 7.41 -0.78
C ALA A 78 -5.61 6.04 -1.33
N VAL A 79 -6.79 5.54 -0.95
CA VAL A 79 -7.32 4.29 -1.49
C VAL A 79 -7.55 4.37 -3.00
N LEU A 80 -8.10 5.49 -3.50
CA LEU A 80 -8.30 5.69 -4.94
C LEU A 80 -6.97 5.70 -5.71
N VAL A 81 -5.97 6.40 -5.19
CA VAL A 81 -4.63 6.44 -5.80
C VAL A 81 -3.97 5.05 -5.75
N ALA A 82 -4.05 4.35 -4.62
CA ALA A 82 -3.53 2.99 -4.49
C ALA A 82 -4.17 2.06 -5.51
N TRP A 83 -5.49 2.16 -5.67
CA TRP A 83 -6.23 1.36 -6.62
C TRP A 83 -5.78 1.63 -8.06
N LEU A 84 -5.65 2.90 -8.44
CA LEU A 84 -5.18 3.32 -9.77
C LEU A 84 -3.74 2.87 -10.06
N VAL A 85 -2.83 3.02 -9.09
CA VAL A 85 -1.39 2.76 -9.28
C VAL A 85 -1.07 1.27 -9.20
N PHE A 86 -1.76 0.52 -8.34
CA PHE A 86 -1.43 -0.88 -8.06
C PHE A 86 -2.39 -1.90 -8.68
N SER A 87 -3.24 -1.52 -9.66
CA SER A 87 -4.07 -2.44 -10.45
C SER A 87 -3.47 -2.73 -11.83
N PRO A 88 -2.41 -3.55 -11.92
CA PRO A 88 -1.74 -3.83 -13.19
C PRO A 88 -2.65 -4.54 -14.19
N ASP A 89 -3.57 -5.40 -13.73
CA ASP A 89 -4.44 -6.19 -14.60
C ASP A 89 -5.40 -5.31 -15.40
N GLN A 90 -5.97 -4.27 -14.76
CA GLN A 90 -6.87 -3.32 -15.43
C GLN A 90 -6.14 -2.50 -16.50
N VAL A 91 -4.86 -2.17 -16.27
CA VAL A 91 -4.02 -1.46 -17.26
C VAL A 91 -3.62 -2.39 -18.40
N ALA A 92 -3.25 -3.63 -18.09
CA ALA A 92 -2.87 -4.63 -19.09
C ALA A 92 -4.05 -4.99 -20.00
N ASP A 93 -5.25 -5.15 -19.44
CA ASP A 93 -6.45 -5.48 -20.20
C ASP A 93 -6.93 -4.29 -21.04
N ALA A 94 -6.83 -3.06 -20.53
CA ALA A 94 -7.09 -1.86 -21.32
C ALA A 94 -6.09 -1.71 -22.49
N ALA A 95 -4.81 -1.98 -22.25
CA ALA A 95 -3.78 -1.92 -23.30
C ALA A 95 -3.98 -2.99 -24.39
N ARG A 96 -4.37 -4.22 -24.00
CA ARG A 96 -4.73 -5.29 -24.95
C ARG A 96 -5.96 -4.92 -25.77
N GLY A 97 -7.00 -4.39 -25.13
CA GLY A 97 -8.22 -3.97 -25.84
C GLY A 97 -7.98 -2.86 -26.86
N ILE A 98 -7.06 -1.92 -26.57
CA ILE A 98 -6.65 -0.89 -27.53
C ILE A 98 -5.75 -1.48 -28.63
N GLY A 99 -4.87 -2.42 -28.29
CA GLY A 99 -4.01 -3.14 -29.23
C GLY A 99 -4.82 -3.91 -30.27
N ASP A 100 -5.78 -4.72 -29.83
CA ASP A 100 -6.67 -5.53 -30.69
C ASP A 100 -7.57 -4.65 -31.58
N GLN A 101 -7.81 -3.40 -31.17
CA GLN A 101 -8.61 -2.45 -31.95
C GLN A 101 -7.81 -1.73 -33.05
N ILE A 102 -6.48 -1.66 -32.91
CA ILE A 102 -5.59 -0.93 -33.84
C ILE A 102 -4.80 -1.89 -34.75
N LEU A 103 -4.45 -3.07 -34.25
CA LEU A 103 -3.73 -4.11 -34.99
C LEU A 103 -4.64 -5.36 -35.08
N PRO A 104 -5.42 -5.52 -36.17
CA PRO A 104 -6.21 -6.74 -36.39
C PRO A 104 -5.33 -7.97 -36.65
#